data_AF-A0AAV8WTI7-F1
#
_entry.id   AF-A0AAV8WTI7-F1
#
_cell.length_a   1.000
_cell.length_b   1.000
_cell.length_c   1.000
_cell.angle_alpha   90.00
_cell.angle_beta   90.00
_cell.angle_gamma   90.00
#
_symmetry.space_group_name_H-M   'P 1'
#
loop_
_entity.id
_entity.type
_entity.pdbx_description
1 polymer ?
#
loop_
_entity_poly.entity_id
_entity_poly.type
_entity_poly.pdbx_seq_one_letter_code
_entity_poly.pdbx_strand_id
1 'polypeptide(L)' 'MVLSYLSVYYITEALILTLTPSYLRSEKSLRGKIILVTGGAGGVGQELVLRLARQNAKVVIWDINEKGKK' A
#
# COMPACT_ATOMS: atom_id res chain seq x y z
N MET A 1 3.02 -11.60 33.97
CA MET A 1 3.05 -12.88 33.22
C MET A 1 2.57 -12.72 31.77
N VAL A 2 1.35 -12.23 31.52
CA VAL A 2 0.86 -12.03 30.12
C VAL A 2 1.61 -10.90 29.39
N LEU A 3 1.81 -9.75 30.06
CA LEU A 3 2.54 -8.62 29.47
C LEU A 3 3.98 -8.98 29.09
N SER A 4 4.69 -9.70 29.96
CA SER A 4 6.05 -10.18 29.69
C SER A 4 6.11 -11.12 28.47
N TYR A 5 5.10 -11.98 28.29
CA TYR A 5 5.00 -12.86 27.12
C TYR A 5 4.76 -12.07 25.82
N LEU A 6 3.82 -11.11 25.86
CA LEU A 6 3.56 -10.22 24.72
C LEU A 6 4.79 -9.37 24.37
N SER A 7 5.52 -8.87 25.37
CA SER A 7 6.75 -8.11 25.16
C SER A 7 7.80 -8.93 24.43
N VAL A 8 8.04 -10.18 24.83
CA VAL A 8 8.98 -11.08 24.14
C VAL A 8 8.53 -11.34 22.70
N TYR A 9 7.23 -11.61 22.48
CA TYR A 9 6.66 -11.78 21.13
C TYR A 9 6.95 -10.57 20.23
N TYR A 10 6.58 -9.36 20.66
CA TYR A 10 6.76 -8.15 19.85
C TYR A 10 8.24 -7.78 19.64
N ILE A 11 9.12 -8.04 20.62
CA ILE A 11 10.56 -7.82 20.47
C ILE A 11 11.14 -8.75 19.39
N THR A 12 10.77 -10.03 19.41
CA THR A 12 11.25 -10.98 18.40
C THR A 12 10.73 -10.65 17.00
N GLU A 13 9.45 -10.28 16.88
CA GLU A 13 8.85 -9.81 15.62
C GLU A 13 9.57 -8.54 15.10
N ALA A 14 9.84 -7.58 15.98
CA ALA A 14 10.57 -6.37 15.62
C ALA A 14 12.01 -6.67 15.17
N LEU A 15 12.69 -7.62 15.81
CA LEU A 15 14.04 -8.03 15.44
C LEU A 15 14.06 -8.68 14.05
N ILE A 16 13.12 -9.59 13.79
CA ILE A 16 12.94 -10.26 12.49
C ILE A 16 12.66 -9.21 11.41
N LEU A 17 11.72 -8.30 11.65
CA LEU A 17 11.41 -7.24 10.71
C LEU A 17 12.66 -6.38 10.46
N THR A 18 13.31 -5.88 11.50
CA THR A 18 14.47 -4.97 11.38
C THR A 18 15.62 -5.58 10.58
N LEU A 19 15.92 -6.87 10.76
CA LEU A 19 17.02 -7.55 10.07
C LEU A 19 16.66 -8.01 8.65
N THR A 20 15.38 -8.23 8.35
CA THR A 20 14.94 -8.71 7.03
C THR A 20 14.86 -7.53 6.05
N PRO A 21 15.59 -7.58 4.91
CA PRO A 21 15.54 -6.55 3.88
C PRO A 21 14.13 -6.29 3.37
N SER A 22 13.82 -5.02 3.10
CA SER A 22 12.49 -4.60 2.62
C SER A 22 12.06 -5.31 1.32
N TYR A 23 13.01 -5.70 0.46
CA TYR A 23 12.71 -6.41 -0.79
C TYR A 23 12.26 -7.87 -0.60
N LEU A 24 12.52 -8.49 0.56
CA LEU A 24 12.01 -9.83 0.91
C LEU A 24 10.67 -9.77 1.64
N ARG A 25 10.22 -8.58 2.05
CA ARG A 25 8.94 -8.42 2.70
C ARG A 25 7.83 -8.46 1.66
N SER A 26 6.76 -9.18 1.97
CA SER A 26 5.56 -9.15 1.16
C SER A 26 4.96 -7.75 1.20
N GLU A 27 4.69 -7.19 0.03
CA GLU A 27 3.96 -5.93 -0.10
C GLU A 27 2.59 -6.03 0.58
N LYS A 28 2.16 -4.92 1.18
CA LYS A 28 0.85 -4.87 1.81
C LYS A 28 -0.24 -5.10 0.76
N SER A 29 -1.12 -6.07 1.01
CA SER A 29 -2.26 -6.31 0.13
C SER A 29 -3.15 -5.07 0.04
N LEU A 30 -3.38 -4.60 -1.19
CA LEU A 30 -4.31 -3.51 -1.50
C LEU A 30 -5.70 -4.02 -1.93
N ARG A 31 -5.92 -5.34 -1.92
CA ARG A 31 -7.18 -5.95 -2.33
C ARG A 31 -8.35 -5.39 -1.50
N GLY A 32 -9.36 -4.87 -2.17
CA GLY A 32 -10.56 -4.32 -1.54
C GLY A 32 -10.36 -2.98 -0.82
N LYS A 33 -9.17 -2.37 -0.89
CA LYS A 33 -8.93 -1.04 -0.33
C LYS A 33 -9.47 0.04 -1.27
N ILE A 34 -9.99 1.12 -0.71
CA ILE A 34 -10.37 2.33 -1.43
C ILE A 34 -9.20 3.30 -1.36
N ILE A 35 -8.72 3.77 -2.50
CA ILE A 35 -7.54 4.64 -2.60
C ILE A 35 -7.90 5.88 -3.41
N LEU A 36 -7.73 7.06 -2.82
CA LEU A 36 -7.86 8.35 -3.51
C LEU A 36 -6.52 8.75 -4.11
N VAL A 37 -6.48 9.02 -5.41
CA VAL A 37 -5.28 9.48 -6.12
C VAL A 37 -5.53 10.87 -6.66
N THR A 38 -4.75 11.84 -6.20
CA THR A 38 -4.72 13.20 -6.77
C THR A 38 -3.78 13.26 -7.96
N GLY A 39 -4.15 13.94 -9.04
CA GLY A 39 -3.27 14.02 -10.23
C GLY A 39 -3.24 12.71 -11.04
N GLY A 40 -4.25 11.84 -10.88
CA GLY A 40 -4.29 10.51 -11.49
C GLY A 40 -4.70 10.47 -12.95
N ALA A 41 -5.04 11.59 -13.58
CA ALA A 41 -5.54 11.62 -14.96
C ALA A 41 -4.43 11.61 -16.04
N GLY A 42 -3.15 11.69 -15.66
CA GLY A 42 -2.04 11.67 -16.62
C GLY A 42 -0.67 11.40 -16.01
N GLY A 43 0.32 11.22 -16.89
CA GLY A 43 1.73 11.04 -16.50
C GLY A 43 1.94 9.92 -15.47
N VAL A 44 2.69 10.23 -14.41
CA VAL A 44 2.99 9.28 -13.32
C VAL A 44 1.73 8.87 -12.55
N GLY A 45 0.78 9.80 -12.38
CA GLY A 45 -0.45 9.52 -11.64
C GLY A 45 -1.33 8.48 -12.35
N GLN A 46 -1.40 8.51 -13.68
CA GLN A 46 -2.13 7.53 -14.47
C GLN A 46 -1.52 6.12 -14.32
N GLU A 47 -0.20 5.99 -14.44
CA GLU A 47 0.48 4.69 -14.27
C GLU A 47 0.30 4.16 -12.83
N LEU A 48 0.33 5.05 -11.83
CA LEU A 48 0.02 4.68 -10.45
C LEU A 48 -1.40 4.13 -10.31
N VAL A 49 -2.41 4.81 -10.85
CA VAL A 49 -3.81 4.35 -10.85
C VAL A 49 -3.93 2.96 -11.48
N LEU A 50 -3.29 2.74 -12.64
CA LEU A 50 -3.31 1.45 -13.34
C LEU A 50 -2.68 0.33 -12.50
N ARG A 51 -1.54 0.60 -11.86
CA ARG A 51 -0.88 -0.37 -10.96
C ARG A 51 -1.74 -0.71 -9.75
N LEU A 52 -2.35 0.30 -9.13
CA LEU A 52 -3.24 0.11 -7.98
C LEU A 52 -4.50 -0.68 -8.36
N ALA A 53 -5.09 -0.40 -9.53
CA ALA A 53 -6.24 -1.13 -10.05
C ALA A 53 -5.90 -2.61 -10.31
N ARG A 54 -4.72 -2.90 -10.89
CA ARG A 54 -4.22 -4.28 -11.10
C ARG A 54 -4.07 -5.06 -9.79
N GLN A 55 -3.85 -4.37 -8.67
CA GLN A 55 -3.76 -4.97 -7.33
C GLN A 55 -5.13 -5.21 -6.67
N ASN A 56 -6.24 -5.10 -7.41
CA ASN A 56 -7.62 -5.24 -6.93
C ASN A 56 -8.02 -4.19 -5.88
N ALA A 57 -7.43 -3.00 -5.94
CA ALA A 57 -7.89 -1.85 -5.19
C ALA A 57 -9.01 -1.11 -5.95
N LYS A 58 -9.94 -0.49 -5.22
CA LYS A 58 -10.90 0.46 -5.77
C LYS A 58 -10.26 1.84 -5.77
N VAL A 59 -9.87 2.33 -6.94
CA VAL A 59 -9.17 3.61 -7.08
C VAL A 59 -10.16 4.72 -7.44
N VAL A 60 -10.11 5.82 -6.70
CA VAL A 60 -10.86 7.05 -6.96
C VAL A 60 -9.87 8.09 -7.47
N ILE A 61 -10.09 8.59 -8.69
CA ILE A 61 -9.22 9.59 -9.31
C ILE A 61 -9.78 10.98 -9.00
N TRP A 62 -8.96 11.83 -8.41
CA TRP A 62 -9.25 13.24 -8.18
C TRP A 62 -8.26 14.10 -8.98
N ASP A 63 -8.71 14.61 -10.11
CA ASP A 63 -7.87 15.42 -10.99
C ASP A 63 -8.68 16.59 -11.56
N ILE A 64 -7.99 17.70 -11.80
CA ILE A 64 -8.54 18.87 -12.48
C ILE A 64 -8.64 18.63 -14.01
N ASN A 65 -7.82 17.73 -14.55
CA ASN A 65 -7.82 17.39 -15.97
C ASN A 65 -8.89 16.34 -16.28
N GLU A 66 -9.94 16.75 -16.98
CA GLU A 66 -11.02 15.86 -17.39
C GLU A 66 -10.63 14.88 -18.50
N LYS A 67 -9.53 15.13 -19.22
CA LYS A 67 -9.06 14.33 -20.36
C LYS A 67 -8.63 12.90 -20.02
N GLY A 68 -8.51 12.55 -18.74
CA GLY A 68 -8.18 11.19 -18.27
C GLY A 68 -9.39 10.32 -17.89
N LYS A 69 -10.63 10.83 -18.00
CA LYS A 69 -11.85 10.05 -17.76
C LYS A 69 -12.14 9.15 -18.98
N LYS A 70 -11.59 7.92 -19.00
CA LYS A 70 -12.10 6.82 -19.84
C LYS A 70 -12.53 5.67 -18.95
#